data_AF-A0A947US00-F1
#
_entry.id   AF-A0A947US00-F1
#
_cell.length_a   1.000
_cell.length_b   1.000
_cell.length_c   1.000
_cell.angle_alpha   90.00
_cell.angle_beta   90.00
_cell.angle_gamma   90.00
#
_symmetry.space_group_name_H-M   'P 1'
#
loop_
_entity.id
_entity.type
_entity.pdbx_description
1 polymer ?
#
loop_
_entity_poly.entity_id
_entity_poly.type
_entity_poly.pdbx_seq_one_letter_code
_entity_poly.pdbx_strand_id
1 'polypeptide(L)'
;MQENKRILSYALTSVLALGVMSGCATQSNTAKAPESKPTAMAQAMAPVAAAQPVAAPTQHYFLVFHENGRIYPIADAKNYLAFLDVDELIYTRTRVGAGPAGETIVFGIQKAESKDLAKPSVAEQLYDGKLEVAGPFYGEVVKDGRFHVFGTWQDFKDYLVNKEITYTFTEVGSGPKGETVIYAMNKKTSKEGRPVALIEAFKQFHQVK
;
A
#
# COMPACT_ATOMS: atom_id res chain seq x y z
N MET A 1 -35.41 -7.30 -48.34
CA MET A 1 -36.38 -6.36 -47.75
C MET A 1 -35.92 -5.99 -46.35
N GLN A 2 -35.87 -4.68 -46.09
CA GLN A 2 -35.79 -3.96 -44.81
C GLN A 2 -34.58 -4.10 -43.87
N GLU A 3 -33.65 -3.15 -44.05
CA GLU A 3 -32.95 -2.41 -42.98
C GLU A 3 -33.95 -1.81 -41.97
N ASN A 4 -33.54 -1.67 -40.71
CA ASN A 4 -34.15 -0.69 -39.81
C ASN A 4 -33.07 0.07 -39.02
N LYS A 5 -32.58 1.15 -39.63
CA LYS A 5 -31.88 2.25 -38.95
C LYS A 5 -32.91 3.06 -38.17
N ARG A 6 -32.59 3.46 -36.93
CA ARG A 6 -33.20 4.63 -36.30
C ARG A 6 -32.11 5.61 -35.92
N ILE A 7 -32.25 6.79 -36.50
CA ILE A 7 -31.36 7.94 -36.44
C ILE A 7 -32.17 9.07 -35.76
N LEU A 8 -31.45 9.91 -35.01
CA LEU A 8 -31.63 11.36 -34.84
C LEU A 8 -32.69 11.90 -33.87
N SER A 9 -32.25 12.71 -32.89
CA SER A 9 -32.35 14.20 -32.88
C SER A 9 -32.22 14.71 -31.44
N TYR A 10 -31.12 15.39 -31.08
CA TYR A 10 -30.89 16.85 -31.10
C TYR A 10 -31.63 17.66 -30.03
N ALA A 11 -30.84 18.46 -29.28
CA ALA A 11 -31.06 19.84 -28.81
C ALA A 11 -30.61 19.98 -27.33
N LEU A 12 -30.01 21.06 -26.83
CA LEU A 12 -29.28 22.24 -27.31
C LEU A 12 -29.05 23.08 -26.03
N THR A 13 -27.93 23.82 -25.90
CA THR A 13 -27.80 25.12 -25.15
C THR A 13 -28.00 25.14 -23.61
N SER A 14 -27.32 25.90 -22.76
CA SER A 14 -26.17 26.84 -22.78
C SER A 14 -26.05 27.51 -21.38
N VAL A 15 -25.01 28.34 -21.19
CA VAL A 15 -24.84 29.46 -20.23
C VAL A 15 -24.13 29.10 -18.91
N LEU A 16 -22.83 29.41 -18.74
CA LEU A 16 -22.15 30.69 -18.34
C LEU A 16 -22.43 31.17 -16.90
N ALA A 17 -21.38 31.24 -16.07
CA ALA A 17 -21.06 32.41 -15.23
C ALA A 17 -19.71 32.24 -14.50
N LEU A 18 -18.80 33.20 -14.72
CA LEU A 18 -17.57 33.46 -13.98
C LEU A 18 -17.89 34.28 -12.71
N GLY A 19 -17.14 34.05 -11.63
CA GLY A 19 -17.23 34.81 -10.37
C GLY A 19 -15.89 34.90 -9.63
N VAL A 20 -15.30 36.09 -9.74
CA VAL A 20 -14.14 36.76 -9.10
C VAL A 20 -13.80 36.51 -7.61
N MET A 21 -12.50 36.27 -7.37
CA MET A 21 -11.48 36.95 -6.51
C MET A 21 -11.82 37.69 -5.19
N SER A 22 -10.84 37.58 -4.26
CA SER A 22 -10.46 38.45 -3.10
C SER A 22 -11.20 38.21 -1.77
N GLY A 23 -10.62 38.22 -0.57
CA GLY A 23 -9.27 38.54 -0.06
C GLY A 23 -9.38 38.99 1.42
N CYS A 24 -8.39 38.61 2.25
CA CYS A 24 -7.99 39.11 3.60
C CYS A 24 -9.00 39.27 4.76
N ALA A 25 -8.66 38.71 5.93
CA ALA A 25 -8.29 39.52 7.11
C ALA A 25 -7.79 38.64 8.28
N THR A 26 -6.49 38.73 8.55
CA THR A 26 -5.85 38.36 9.81
C THR A 26 -6.13 39.48 10.82
N GLN A 27 -6.58 39.15 12.04
CA GLN A 27 -6.50 40.08 13.16
C GLN A 27 -6.16 39.34 14.46
N SER A 28 -4.89 39.46 14.83
CA SER A 28 -4.30 39.15 16.12
C SER A 28 -4.76 40.17 17.17
N ASN A 29 -5.25 39.69 18.31
CA ASN A 29 -5.53 40.49 19.50
C ASN A 29 -4.43 40.26 20.55
N THR A 30 -3.87 41.36 21.04
CA THR A 30 -2.85 41.41 22.09
C THR A 30 -3.40 42.15 23.31
N ALA A 31 -2.96 41.71 24.49
CA ALA A 31 -3.11 42.30 25.84
C ALA A 31 -4.51 42.20 26.48
N LYS A 32 -4.66 41.88 27.77
CA LYS A 32 -3.93 42.43 28.93
C LYS A 32 -4.13 41.53 30.18
N ALA A 33 -3.10 41.41 31.01
CA ALA A 33 -3.14 40.78 32.34
C ALA A 33 -3.90 41.65 33.37
N PRO A 34 -4.22 41.09 34.56
CA PRO A 34 -3.44 41.47 35.75
C PRO A 34 -3.08 40.31 36.71
N GLU A 35 -2.08 40.62 37.55
CA GLU A 35 -1.29 39.80 38.47
C GLU A 35 -2.06 39.20 39.67
N SER A 36 -1.55 38.10 40.22
CA SER A 36 -1.22 38.03 41.66
C SER A 36 -0.29 36.86 42.07
N LYS A 37 0.86 37.28 42.59
CA LYS A 37 1.66 36.73 43.72
C LYS A 37 2.60 35.52 43.50
N PRO A 38 3.90 35.65 43.89
CA PRO A 38 4.96 34.71 43.56
C PRO A 38 5.18 33.66 44.66
N THR A 39 5.48 32.43 44.26
CA THR A 39 6.20 31.48 45.12
C THR A 39 7.31 30.83 44.31
N ALA A 40 8.53 30.95 44.84
CA ALA A 40 9.77 30.46 44.25
C ALA A 40 9.79 28.93 44.15
N MET A 41 10.32 28.42 43.04
CA MET A 41 11.31 27.33 43.02
C MET A 41 11.96 27.30 41.64
N ALA A 42 13.17 27.87 41.56
CA ALA A 42 14.07 27.67 40.45
C ALA A 42 14.62 26.25 40.55
N GLN A 43 14.16 25.36 39.67
CA GLN A 43 14.87 24.11 39.36
C GLN A 43 15.49 24.26 37.99
N ALA A 44 16.82 24.24 37.96
CA ALA A 44 17.62 24.19 36.74
C ALA A 44 17.23 22.91 35.97
N MET A 45 16.56 23.08 34.84
CA MET A 45 16.31 21.99 33.90
C MET A 45 17.62 21.68 33.17
N ALA A 46 18.20 20.52 33.45
CA ALA A 46 19.22 19.92 32.60
C ALA A 46 18.65 19.76 31.17
N PRO A 47 19.49 19.89 30.11
CA PRO A 47 19.00 19.79 28.74
C PRO A 47 18.50 18.36 28.49
N VAL A 48 17.20 18.25 28.22
CA VAL A 48 16.60 17.02 27.70
C VAL A 48 17.21 16.79 26.33
N ALA A 49 18.07 15.78 26.22
CA ALA A 49 18.58 15.32 24.93
C ALA A 49 17.37 15.00 24.03
N ALA A 50 17.29 15.68 22.89
CA ALA A 50 16.25 15.45 21.90
C ALA A 50 16.33 13.99 21.44
N ALA A 51 15.27 13.22 21.71
CA ALA A 51 15.12 11.87 21.18
C ALA A 51 15.16 11.94 19.64
N GLN A 52 16.08 11.20 19.04
CA GLN A 52 16.14 11.08 17.58
C GLN A 52 14.84 10.42 17.08
N PRO A 53 14.29 10.83 15.93
CA PRO A 53 13.07 10.24 15.40
C PRO A 53 13.29 8.75 15.14
N VAL A 54 12.47 7.89 15.76
CA VAL A 54 12.42 6.47 15.44
C VAL A 54 11.91 6.35 14.00
N ALA A 55 12.67 5.67 13.14
CA ALA A 55 12.26 5.43 11.77
C ALA A 55 10.89 4.72 11.75
N ALA A 56 9.98 5.17 10.88
CA ALA A 56 8.69 4.53 10.72
C ALA A 56 8.87 3.05 10.30
N PRO A 57 8.09 2.11 10.85
CA PRO A 57 8.19 0.71 10.48
C PRO A 57 7.82 0.52 8.99
N THR A 58 8.51 -0.41 8.33
CA THR A 58 8.18 -0.80 6.95
C THR A 58 6.82 -1.51 6.93
N GLN A 59 5.91 -1.00 6.11
CA GLN A 59 4.63 -1.63 5.87
C GLN A 59 4.77 -2.73 4.83
N HIS A 60 4.14 -3.88 5.08
CA HIS A 60 4.16 -5.03 4.19
C HIS A 60 2.79 -5.30 3.57
N TYR A 61 2.77 -5.73 2.31
CA TYR A 61 1.57 -6.25 1.67
C TYR A 61 1.89 -7.22 0.55
N PHE A 62 1.25 -8.38 0.58
CA PHE A 62 1.49 -9.48 -0.33
C PHE A 62 0.18 -9.95 -0.96
N LEU A 63 0.23 -10.28 -2.24
CA LEU A 63 -0.85 -10.95 -2.96
C LEU A 63 -0.33 -12.22 -3.60
N VAL A 64 -0.90 -13.36 -3.24
CA VAL A 64 -0.62 -14.63 -3.94
C VAL A 64 -1.81 -15.02 -4.79
N PHE A 65 -1.61 -15.04 -6.10
CA PHE A 65 -2.53 -15.64 -7.06
C PHE A 65 -2.20 -17.13 -7.14
N HIS A 66 -2.92 -17.91 -6.34
CA HIS A 66 -2.59 -19.31 -6.12
C HIS A 66 -3.13 -20.21 -7.23
N GLU A 67 -2.47 -21.34 -7.46
CA GLU A 67 -2.83 -22.31 -8.51
C GLU A 67 -4.24 -22.91 -8.30
N ASN A 68 -4.75 -22.88 -7.08
CA ASN A 68 -6.12 -23.30 -6.76
C ASN A 68 -7.21 -22.29 -7.18
N GLY A 69 -6.85 -21.19 -7.86
CA GLY A 69 -7.77 -20.17 -8.34
C GLY A 69 -8.25 -19.18 -7.27
N ARG A 70 -7.59 -19.14 -6.11
CA ARG A 70 -7.86 -18.17 -5.04
C ARG A 70 -6.78 -17.10 -4.97
N ILE A 71 -7.15 -15.95 -4.43
CA ILE A 71 -6.22 -14.85 -4.16
C ILE A 71 -6.05 -14.73 -2.65
N TYR A 72 -4.80 -14.61 -2.20
CA TYR A 72 -4.44 -14.51 -0.80
C TYR A 72 -3.79 -13.16 -0.49
N PRO A 73 -4.56 -12.16 -0.02
CA PRO A 73 -4.02 -10.93 0.51
C PRO A 73 -3.52 -11.11 1.95
N ILE A 74 -2.25 -10.74 2.19
CA ILE A 74 -1.59 -10.92 3.47
C ILE A 74 -0.80 -9.64 3.79
N ALA A 75 -0.99 -9.07 4.98
CA ALA A 75 -0.30 -7.85 5.42
C ALA A 75 0.74 -8.10 6.54
N ASP A 76 0.88 -9.35 7.00
CA ASP A 76 1.87 -9.76 7.98
C ASP A 76 2.98 -10.58 7.33
N ALA A 77 4.23 -10.14 7.48
CA ALA A 77 5.39 -10.77 6.87
C ALA A 77 5.61 -12.22 7.33
N LYS A 78 5.38 -12.52 8.61
CA LYS A 78 5.60 -13.86 9.16
C LYS A 78 4.55 -14.83 8.63
N ASN A 79 3.30 -14.41 8.59
CA ASN A 79 2.21 -15.18 8.01
C ASN A 79 2.45 -15.46 6.52
N TYR A 80 2.95 -14.48 5.77
CA TYR A 80 3.27 -14.66 4.35
C TYR A 80 4.40 -15.67 4.13
N LEU A 81 5.51 -15.54 4.85
CA LEU A 81 6.62 -16.48 4.75
C LEU A 81 6.20 -17.91 5.15
N ALA A 82 5.40 -18.06 6.20
CA ALA A 82 4.82 -19.35 6.57
C ALA A 82 3.92 -19.91 5.45
N PHE A 83 3.09 -19.06 4.85
CA PHE A 83 2.23 -19.45 3.73
C PHE A 83 3.03 -19.95 2.52
N LEU A 84 4.16 -19.33 2.18
CA LEU A 84 5.02 -19.82 1.08
C LEU A 84 5.68 -21.19 1.34
N ASP A 85 5.83 -21.56 2.61
CA ASP A 85 6.44 -22.82 3.03
C ASP A 85 5.40 -23.96 3.07
N VAL A 86 4.27 -23.73 3.74
CA VAL A 86 3.28 -24.78 4.02
C VAL A 86 1.96 -24.66 3.24
N ASP A 87 1.79 -23.61 2.43
CA ASP A 87 0.58 -23.31 1.64
C ASP A 87 -0.71 -23.15 2.47
N GLU A 88 -0.57 -22.78 3.75
CA GLU A 88 -1.68 -22.63 4.68
C GLU A 88 -1.57 -21.34 5.52
N LEU A 89 -2.73 -20.77 5.85
CA LEU A 89 -2.87 -19.61 6.73
C LEU A 89 -3.57 -20.03 8.02
N ILE A 90 -2.97 -19.66 9.17
CA ILE A 90 -3.48 -20.03 10.49
C ILE A 90 -4.81 -19.34 10.81
N TYR A 91 -4.91 -18.04 10.51
CA TYR A 91 -6.12 -17.25 10.72
C TYR A 91 -6.54 -16.61 9.39
N THR A 92 -7.78 -16.85 9.00
CA THR A 92 -8.29 -16.39 7.71
C THR A 92 -9.65 -15.72 7.81
N ARG A 93 -9.94 -14.88 6.82
CA ARG A 93 -11.31 -14.48 6.46
C ARG A 93 -11.49 -14.67 4.97
N THR A 94 -12.63 -15.21 4.58
CA THR A 94 -12.89 -15.56 3.17
C THR A 94 -14.02 -14.71 2.63
N ARG A 95 -13.83 -14.15 1.42
CA ARG A 95 -14.88 -13.50 0.64
C ARG A 95 -15.00 -14.23 -0.70
N VAL A 96 -16.13 -14.91 -0.92
CA VAL A 96 -16.39 -15.67 -2.14
C VAL A 96 -16.83 -14.71 -3.26
N GLY A 97 -16.23 -14.83 -4.44
CA GLY A 97 -16.61 -14.01 -5.61
C GLY A 97 -16.14 -12.55 -5.55
N ALA A 98 -15.23 -12.21 -4.63
CA ALA A 98 -14.77 -10.83 -4.41
C ALA A 98 -13.49 -10.46 -5.18
N GLY A 99 -12.93 -11.39 -5.96
CA GLY A 99 -11.83 -11.12 -6.87
C GLY A 99 -12.23 -10.41 -8.16
N PRO A 100 -11.28 -9.79 -8.86
CA PRO A 100 -11.53 -9.04 -10.09
C PRO A 100 -12.16 -9.87 -11.21
N ALA A 101 -11.93 -11.20 -11.23
CA ALA A 101 -12.56 -12.15 -12.14
C ALA A 101 -13.56 -13.08 -11.43
N GLY A 102 -14.03 -12.72 -10.23
CA GLY A 102 -14.92 -13.54 -9.42
C GLY A 102 -14.20 -14.60 -8.57
N GLU A 103 -12.88 -14.46 -8.36
CA GLU A 103 -12.12 -15.38 -7.51
C GLU A 103 -12.56 -15.29 -6.05
N THR A 104 -12.29 -16.36 -5.31
CA THR A 104 -12.40 -16.33 -3.84
C THR A 104 -11.16 -15.66 -3.26
N ILE A 105 -11.39 -14.69 -2.37
CA ILE A 105 -10.33 -14.00 -1.64
C ILE A 105 -10.22 -14.61 -0.24
N VAL A 106 -9.02 -15.05 0.14
CA VAL A 106 -8.72 -15.60 1.47
C VAL A 106 -7.68 -14.70 2.13
N PHE A 107 -8.14 -13.80 2.99
CA PHE A 107 -7.28 -12.88 3.72
C PHE A 107 -6.50 -13.62 4.80
N GLY A 108 -5.17 -13.46 4.82
CA GLY A 108 -4.34 -13.83 5.96
C GLY A 108 -4.37 -12.73 7.01
N ILE A 109 -4.95 -13.04 8.17
CA ILE A 109 -5.12 -12.08 9.26
C ILE A 109 -4.27 -12.47 10.47
N GLN A 110 -4.01 -11.51 11.36
CA GLN A 110 -3.32 -11.77 12.61
C GLN A 110 -4.30 -12.29 13.68
N LYS A 111 -3.75 -12.99 14.69
CA LYS A 111 -4.51 -13.47 15.85
C LYS A 111 -5.27 -12.36 16.58
N ALA A 112 -4.74 -11.14 16.60
CA ALA A 112 -5.43 -10.00 17.22
C ALA A 112 -6.69 -9.61 16.43
N GLU A 113 -6.61 -9.64 15.10
CA GLU A 113 -7.71 -9.32 14.19
C GLU A 113 -8.76 -10.44 14.15
N SER A 114 -8.38 -11.68 14.46
CA SER A 114 -9.34 -12.79 14.53
C SER A 114 -10.27 -12.72 15.75
N LYS A 115 -9.98 -11.86 16.73
CA LYS A 115 -10.80 -11.70 17.95
C LYS A 115 -12.02 -10.79 17.75
N ASP A 116 -11.98 -9.89 16.77
CA ASP A 116 -13.06 -8.95 16.48
C ASP A 116 -13.41 -8.99 15.00
N LEU A 117 -14.39 -9.83 14.67
CA LEU A 117 -14.83 -10.08 13.30
C LEU A 117 -15.60 -8.90 12.67
N ALA A 118 -16.04 -7.93 13.47
CA ALA A 118 -16.72 -6.75 12.96
C ALA A 118 -15.74 -5.71 12.39
N LYS A 119 -14.48 -5.74 12.81
CA LYS A 119 -13.44 -4.85 12.30
C LYS A 119 -12.71 -5.50 11.11
N PRO A 120 -12.49 -4.76 10.00
CA PRO A 120 -11.68 -5.26 8.90
C PRO A 120 -10.21 -5.34 9.31
N SER A 121 -9.54 -6.41 8.92
CA SER A 121 -8.09 -6.56 9.06
C SER A 121 -7.32 -5.56 8.20
N VAL A 122 -6.03 -5.39 8.46
CA VAL A 122 -5.13 -4.55 7.65
C VAL A 122 -5.10 -5.04 6.20
N ALA A 123 -5.04 -6.36 5.98
CA ALA A 123 -5.07 -6.93 4.63
C ALA A 123 -6.37 -6.59 3.89
N GLU A 124 -7.52 -6.66 4.58
CA GLU A 124 -8.81 -6.25 4.02
C GLU A 124 -8.88 -4.76 3.71
N GLN A 125 -8.34 -3.91 4.60
CA GLN A 125 -8.34 -2.46 4.37
C GLN A 125 -7.45 -2.06 3.19
N LEU A 126 -6.27 -2.69 3.03
CA LEU A 126 -5.39 -2.47 1.89
C LEU A 126 -6.03 -2.97 0.59
N TYR A 127 -6.64 -4.17 0.61
CA TYR A 127 -7.33 -4.74 -0.55
C TYR A 127 -8.52 -3.88 -1.00
N ASP A 128 -9.31 -3.38 -0.04
CA ASP A 128 -10.47 -2.53 -0.31
C ASP A 128 -10.08 -1.08 -0.67
N GLY A 129 -8.79 -0.72 -0.66
CA GLY A 129 -8.32 0.65 -0.87
C GLY A 129 -8.71 1.63 0.24
N LYS A 130 -9.05 1.12 1.43
CA LYS A 130 -9.45 1.92 2.61
C LYS A 130 -8.26 2.34 3.46
N LEU A 131 -7.12 1.67 3.31
CA LEU A 131 -5.86 2.03 3.95
C LEU A 131 -4.83 2.41 2.88
N GLU A 132 -4.21 3.56 3.06
CA GLU A 132 -3.10 4.06 2.24
C GLU A 132 -1.79 3.93 3.01
N VAL A 133 -0.70 3.63 2.30
CA VAL A 133 0.64 3.51 2.88
C VAL A 133 1.43 4.79 2.61
N ALA A 134 1.74 5.54 3.67
CA ALA A 134 2.45 6.82 3.60
C ALA A 134 3.94 6.74 3.96
N GLY A 135 4.46 5.54 4.26
CA GLY A 135 5.82 5.32 4.76
C GLY A 135 6.62 4.29 3.95
N PRO A 136 7.74 3.79 4.50
CA PRO A 136 8.51 2.71 3.89
C PRO A 136 7.60 1.51 3.59
N PHE A 137 7.75 0.94 2.40
CA PHE A 137 6.88 -0.13 1.92
C PHE A 137 7.72 -1.25 1.30
N TYR A 138 7.24 -2.47 1.47
CA TYR A 138 7.72 -3.63 0.75
C TYR A 138 6.55 -4.54 0.43
N GLY A 139 6.36 -4.87 -0.85
CA GLY A 139 5.28 -5.75 -1.25
C GLY A 139 5.68 -6.70 -2.35
N GLU A 140 4.96 -7.82 -2.41
CA GLU A 140 5.15 -8.83 -3.45
C GLU A 140 3.81 -9.26 -4.05
N VAL A 141 3.82 -9.52 -5.34
CA VAL A 141 2.76 -10.28 -6.00
C VAL A 141 3.34 -11.56 -6.55
N VAL A 142 2.89 -12.69 -6.02
CA VAL A 142 3.21 -14.01 -6.55
C VAL A 142 2.13 -14.40 -7.55
N LYS A 143 2.53 -14.56 -8.80
CA LYS A 143 1.63 -14.92 -9.90
C LYS A 143 2.39 -15.73 -10.95
N ASP A 144 1.77 -16.80 -11.44
CA ASP A 144 2.34 -17.68 -12.47
C ASP A 144 3.73 -18.22 -12.09
N GLY A 145 3.95 -18.52 -10.80
CA GLY A 145 5.22 -19.01 -10.27
C GLY A 145 6.35 -17.95 -10.25
N ARG A 146 6.02 -16.66 -10.30
CA ARG A 146 6.98 -15.56 -10.31
C ARG A 146 6.70 -14.55 -9.21
N PHE A 147 7.77 -14.03 -8.61
CA PHE A 147 7.70 -12.92 -7.67
C PHE A 147 7.76 -11.60 -8.43
N HIS A 148 6.77 -10.74 -8.23
CA HIS A 148 6.83 -9.34 -8.62
C HIS A 148 7.06 -8.52 -7.35
N VAL A 149 8.21 -7.85 -7.23
CA VAL A 149 8.67 -7.22 -5.99
C VAL A 149 8.59 -5.71 -6.12
N PHE A 150 8.02 -5.04 -5.11
CA PHE A 150 7.75 -3.61 -5.11
C PHE A 150 8.35 -2.93 -3.89
N GLY A 151 9.16 -1.89 -4.11
CA GLY A 151 9.75 -1.07 -3.05
C GLY A 151 8.94 0.18 -2.69
N THR A 152 7.89 0.49 -3.45
CA THR A 152 7.01 1.64 -3.17
C THR A 152 5.55 1.24 -3.30
N TRP A 153 4.70 1.87 -2.49
CA TRP A 153 3.25 1.63 -2.55
C TRP A 153 2.63 2.09 -3.88
N GLN A 154 3.19 3.15 -4.48
CA GLN A 154 2.70 3.64 -5.77
C GLN A 154 2.93 2.62 -6.89
N ASP A 155 4.15 2.06 -7.00
CA ASP A 155 4.46 1.07 -8.02
C ASP A 155 3.59 -0.19 -7.86
N PHE A 156 3.30 -0.59 -6.61
CA PHE A 156 2.38 -1.70 -6.30
C PHE A 156 0.95 -1.41 -6.77
N LYS A 157 0.40 -0.22 -6.45
CA LYS A 157 -0.95 0.18 -6.91
C LYS A 157 -1.04 0.26 -8.42
N ASP A 158 -0.03 0.83 -9.07
CA ASP A 158 0.00 0.94 -10.53
C ASP A 158 -0.03 -0.45 -11.18
N TYR A 159 0.67 -1.43 -10.60
CA TYR A 159 0.57 -2.82 -11.04
C TYR A 159 -0.83 -3.42 -10.83
N LEU A 160 -1.50 -3.13 -9.71
CA LEU A 160 -2.86 -3.65 -9.49
C LEU A 160 -3.87 -3.14 -10.52
N VAL A 161 -3.70 -1.91 -11.00
CA VAL A 161 -4.57 -1.30 -12.02
C VAL A 161 -4.22 -1.84 -13.41
N ASN A 162 -2.94 -1.80 -13.77
CA ASN A 162 -2.49 -2.06 -15.14
C ASN A 162 -2.22 -3.54 -15.42
N LYS A 163 -2.03 -4.35 -14.36
CA LYS A 163 -1.56 -5.76 -14.40
C LYS A 163 -0.19 -5.93 -15.07
N GLU A 164 0.53 -4.84 -15.26
CA GLU A 164 1.82 -4.76 -15.93
C GLU A 164 2.70 -3.75 -15.22
N ILE A 165 4.03 -3.94 -15.34
CA ILE A 165 5.03 -3.03 -14.81
C ILE A 165 5.83 -2.49 -16.00
N THR A 166 5.80 -1.17 -16.21
CA THR A 166 6.45 -0.55 -17.37
C THR A 166 7.97 -0.70 -17.37
N TYR A 167 8.60 -0.59 -16.20
CA TYR A 167 10.04 -0.74 -16.04
C TYR A 167 10.32 -1.88 -15.08
N THR A 168 11.11 -2.85 -15.50
CA THR A 168 11.45 -4.02 -14.68
C THR A 168 12.93 -4.35 -14.77
N PHE A 169 13.43 -4.98 -13.71
CA PHE A 169 14.68 -5.73 -13.71
C PHE A 169 14.34 -7.17 -13.33
N THR A 170 14.83 -8.16 -14.06
CA THR A 170 14.46 -9.57 -13.86
C THR A 170 15.69 -10.41 -13.53
N GLU A 171 15.59 -11.21 -12.47
CA GLU A 171 16.58 -12.22 -12.10
C GLU A 171 15.93 -13.61 -12.15
N VAL A 172 16.35 -14.42 -13.13
CA VAL A 172 15.87 -15.80 -13.28
C VAL A 172 16.62 -16.72 -12.31
N GLY A 173 15.90 -17.59 -11.60
CA GLY A 173 16.52 -18.55 -10.68
C GLY A 173 16.97 -17.96 -9.35
N SER A 174 16.51 -16.76 -9.00
CA SER A 174 16.92 -16.04 -7.80
C SER A 174 15.92 -16.16 -6.63
N GLY A 175 14.74 -16.73 -6.88
CA GLY A 175 13.75 -17.01 -5.85
C GLY A 175 14.15 -18.14 -4.89
N PRO A 176 13.47 -18.28 -3.74
CA PRO A 176 13.80 -19.27 -2.70
C PRO A 176 13.82 -20.72 -3.19
N LYS A 177 12.99 -21.06 -4.17
CA LYS A 177 12.90 -22.37 -4.82
C LYS A 177 13.36 -22.32 -6.28
N GLY A 178 14.14 -21.30 -6.65
CA GLY A 178 14.63 -21.09 -8.03
C GLY A 178 13.66 -20.37 -8.95
N GLU A 179 12.67 -19.65 -8.40
CA GLU A 179 11.71 -18.90 -9.17
C GLU A 179 12.33 -17.67 -9.87
N THR A 180 11.60 -17.12 -10.83
CA THR A 180 11.93 -15.82 -11.42
C THR A 180 11.46 -14.70 -10.50
N VAL A 181 12.33 -13.72 -10.26
CA VAL A 181 12.04 -12.51 -9.49
C VAL A 181 12.09 -11.31 -10.42
N ILE A 182 11.00 -10.56 -10.46
CA ILE A 182 10.79 -9.38 -11.29
C ILE A 182 10.66 -8.18 -10.35
N TYR A 183 11.66 -7.31 -10.38
CA TYR A 183 11.70 -6.11 -9.56
C TYR A 183 11.01 -4.96 -10.28
N ALA A 184 10.02 -4.36 -9.63
CA ALA A 184 9.31 -3.20 -10.14
C ALA A 184 10.19 -1.96 -10.06
N MET A 185 10.23 -1.22 -11.16
CA MET A 185 10.97 0.02 -11.27
C MET A 185 10.06 1.11 -11.82
N ASN A 186 10.52 2.35 -11.68
CA ASN A 186 9.86 3.52 -12.23
C ASN A 186 10.84 4.32 -13.08
N LYS A 187 10.34 5.37 -13.74
CA LYS A 187 11.14 6.22 -14.65
C LYS A 187 12.39 6.82 -13.99
N LYS A 188 12.41 6.97 -12.67
CA LYS A 188 13.58 7.45 -11.93
C LYS A 188 14.57 6.31 -11.72
N THR A 189 14.13 5.23 -11.08
CA THR A 189 15.01 4.09 -10.73
C THR A 189 15.51 3.33 -11.96
N SER A 190 14.79 3.38 -13.09
CA SER A 190 15.25 2.79 -14.35
C SER A 190 16.46 3.45 -14.97
N LYS A 191 16.71 4.72 -14.64
CA LYS A 191 17.92 5.42 -15.07
C LYS A 191 19.13 5.09 -14.20
N GLU A 192 18.88 4.63 -12.98
CA GLU A 192 19.91 4.21 -12.02
C GLU A 192 20.41 2.79 -12.32
N GLY A 193 19.67 2.03 -13.13
CA GLY A 193 20.04 0.70 -13.60
C GLY A 193 19.53 -0.39 -12.67
N ARG A 194 20.43 -1.27 -12.21
CA ARG A 194 20.08 -2.42 -11.37
C ARG A 194 19.54 -1.93 -10.00
N PRO A 195 18.34 -2.37 -9.56
CA PRO A 195 17.72 -1.91 -8.31
C PRO A 195 18.32 -2.63 -7.09
N VAL A 196 19.59 -2.35 -6.77
CA VAL A 196 20.37 -3.06 -5.74
C VAL A 196 19.65 -3.11 -4.39
N ALA A 197 19.11 -2.00 -3.91
CA ALA A 197 18.41 -1.96 -2.62
C ALA A 197 17.17 -2.86 -2.57
N LEU A 198 16.42 -2.99 -3.67
CA LEU A 198 15.23 -3.82 -3.70
C LEU A 198 15.57 -5.31 -3.83
N ILE A 199 16.64 -5.62 -4.57
CA ILE A 199 17.22 -6.97 -4.62
C ILE A 199 17.67 -7.40 -3.22
N GLU A 200 18.42 -6.55 -2.52
CA GLU A 200 18.87 -6.84 -1.15
C GLU A 200 17.70 -6.99 -0.18
N ALA A 201 16.67 -6.15 -0.29
CA ALA A 201 15.46 -6.28 0.52
C ALA A 201 14.77 -7.63 0.30
N PHE A 202 14.62 -8.07 -0.96
CA PHE A 202 14.08 -9.39 -1.29
C PHE A 202 14.93 -10.52 -0.71
N LYS A 203 16.25 -10.44 -0.92
CA LYS A 203 17.19 -11.46 -0.42
C LYS A 203 17.15 -11.60 1.09
N GLN A 204 17.14 -10.46 1.80
CA GLN A 204 17.04 -10.43 3.26
C GLN A 204 15.68 -10.96 3.74
N PHE A 205 14.59 -10.58 3.07
CA PHE A 205 13.24 -11.00 3.42
C PHE A 205 13.08 -12.53 3.32
N HIS A 206 13.58 -13.12 2.22
CA HIS A 206 13.52 -14.55 1.96
C HIS A 206 14.71 -15.36 2.51
N GLN A 207 15.70 -14.70 3.10
CA GLN A 207 16.95 -15.31 3.60
C GLN A 207 17.74 -16.07 2.51
N VAL A 208 17.68 -15.59 1.27
CA VAL A 208 18.43 -16.15 0.13
C VAL A 208 19.77 -15.41 -0.05
N LYS A 209 20.78 -16.11 -0.56
CA LYS A 209 22.15 -15.59 -0.71
C LYS A 209 22.35 -14.77 -1.99
#